data_AF-A0A7Y8HX54-F1
#
_entry.id   AF-A0A7Y8HX54-F1
#
_cell.length_a   1.000
_cell.length_b   1.000
_cell.length_c   1.000
_cell.angle_alpha   90.00
_cell.angle_beta   90.00
_cell.angle_gamma   90.00
#
_symmetry.space_group_name_H-M   'P 1'
#
loop_
_entity.id
_entity.type
_entity.pdbx_description
1 polymer ?
#
loop_
_entity_poly.entity_id
_entity_poly.type
_entity_poly.pdbx_seq_one_letter_code
_entity_poly.pdbx_strand_id
1 'polypeptide(L)' 'MKARKCIKCDNSTHQEDGVCVICRLGIKQVYSDLIDLLKKDKNFNFRRLKIAKIG' A
#
# COMPACT_ATOMS: atom_id res chain seq x y z
N MET A 1 -16.69 -10.86 14.20
CA MET A 1 -16.89 -9.63 13.38
C MET A 1 -16.96 -10.04 11.91
N LYS A 2 -18.01 -9.65 11.16
CA LYS A 2 -18.11 -9.97 9.72
C LYS A 2 -17.04 -9.17 8.96
N ALA A 3 -16.30 -9.84 8.08
CA ALA A 3 -15.37 -9.17 7.18
C ALA A 3 -16.16 -8.28 6.21
N ARG A 4 -15.75 -7.02 6.09
CA ARG A 4 -16.28 -6.02 5.14
C ARG A 4 -15.19 -5.68 4.13
N LYS A 5 -15.60 -5.02 3.04
CA LYS A 5 -14.67 -4.49 2.05
C LYS A 5 -14.25 -3.07 2.43
N CYS A 6 -12.96 -2.77 2.26
CA CYS A 6 -12.42 -1.43 2.49
C CYS A 6 -13.00 -0.47 1.45
N ILE A 7 -13.63 0.61 1.90
CA ILE A 7 -14.25 1.61 1.00
C ILE A 7 -13.23 2.30 0.08
N LYS A 8 -11.93 2.27 0.41
CA LYS A 8 -10.86 2.93 -0.36
C LYS A 8 -10.13 2.01 -1.32
N CYS A 9 -10.04 0.71 -1.04
CA CYS A 9 -9.19 -0.19 -1.81
C CYS A 9 -9.71 -1.61 -1.99
N ASP A 10 -10.97 -1.86 -1.60
CA ASP A 10 -11.65 -3.16 -1.70
C ASP A 10 -10.95 -4.33 -0.97
N ASN A 11 -9.95 -4.04 -0.12
CA ASN A 11 -9.32 -5.07 0.70
C ASN A 11 -10.26 -5.51 1.85
N SER A 12 -10.20 -6.78 2.22
CA SER A 12 -10.97 -7.31 3.35
C SER A 12 -10.54 -6.63 4.65
N THR A 13 -11.51 -6.20 5.44
CA THR A 13 -11.27 -5.51 6.71
C THR A 13 -12.33 -5.86 7.75
N HIS A 14 -11.94 -5.86 9.02
CA HIS A 14 -12.83 -6.04 10.16
C HIS A 14 -13.07 -4.72 10.92
N GLN A 15 -12.56 -3.60 10.38
CA GLN A 15 -12.68 -2.28 11.00
C GLN A 15 -14.11 -1.73 10.86
N GLU A 16 -14.61 -1.11 11.92
CA GLU A 16 -16.01 -0.65 12.01
C GLU A 16 -16.34 0.48 11.03
N ASP A 17 -15.39 1.38 10.81
CA ASP A 17 -15.43 2.49 9.85
C ASP A 17 -15.28 2.05 8.39
N GLY A 18 -15.03 0.75 8.14
CA GLY A 18 -14.90 0.22 6.79
C GLY A 18 -13.64 0.68 6.05
N VAL A 19 -12.65 1.26 6.74
CA VAL A 19 -11.32 1.57 6.18
C VAL A 19 -10.31 0.57 6.72
N CYS A 20 -9.62 -0.17 5.82
CA CYS A 20 -8.58 -1.10 6.25
C CYS A 20 -7.39 -0.38 6.89
N VAL A 21 -6.65 -1.09 7.74
CA VAL A 21 -5.47 -0.55 8.44
C VAL A 21 -4.44 0.04 7.47
N ILE A 22 -4.22 -0.61 6.33
CA ILE A 22 -3.28 -0.14 5.28
C ILE A 22 -3.69 1.24 4.76
N CYS A 23 -4.97 1.43 4.47
CA CYS A 23 -5.51 2.71 4.00
C CYS A 23 -5.59 3.76 5.11
N ARG A 24 -5.84 3.35 6.35
CA ARG A 24 -5.87 4.26 7.51
C ARG A 24 -4.48 4.82 7.81
N LEU A 25 -3.45 3.98 7.73
CA LEU A 25 -2.05 4.36 7.98
C LEU A 25 -1.38 5.04 6.78
N GLY A 26 -2.08 5.19 5.64
CA GLY A 26 -1.49 5.80 4.45
C GLY A 26 -0.34 4.98 3.84
N ILE A 27 -0.24 3.69 4.14
CA ILE A 27 0.85 2.80 3.67
C ILE A 27 0.96 2.81 2.14
N LYS A 28 -0.17 2.88 1.42
CA LYS A 28 -0.17 2.97 -0.05
C LYS A 28 0.47 4.26 -0.56
N GLN A 29 0.30 5.37 0.16
CA GLN A 29 0.91 6.66 -0.20
C GLN A 29 2.43 6.59 0.03
N VAL A 30 2.84 6.17 1.22
CA VAL A 30 4.26 5.99 1.58
C VAL A 30 4.96 5.03 0.61
N TYR A 31 4.28 3.94 0.23
CA TYR A 31 4.78 3.02 -0.77
C TYR A 31 5.01 3.72 -2.11
N SER A 32 4.03 4.46 -2.63
CA SER A 32 4.18 5.21 -3.89
C SER A 32 5.30 6.24 -3.82
N ASP A 33 5.42 6.98 -2.71
CA ASP A 33 6.47 7.98 -2.50
C ASP A 33 7.85 7.33 -2.47
N LEU A 34 7.98 6.17 -1.82
CA LEU A 34 9.20 5.39 -1.84
C LEU A 34 9.57 4.93 -3.25
N ILE A 35 8.61 4.43 -4.04
CA ILE A 35 8.86 4.05 -5.43
C ILE A 35 9.34 5.25 -6.26
N ASP A 36 8.74 6.42 -6.07
CA ASP A 36 9.13 7.64 -6.76
C ASP A 36 10.56 8.09 -6.39
N LEU A 37 10.90 8.04 -5.10
CA LEU A 37 12.25 8.33 -4.62
C LEU A 37 13.28 7.36 -5.19
N LEU A 38 12.97 6.06 -5.17
CA LEU A 38 13.83 5.04 -5.76
C LEU A 38 14.01 5.27 -7.27
N LYS A 39 12.99 5.75 -7.98
CA LYS A 39 13.05 6.00 -9.44
C LYS A 39 13.97 7.16 -9.77
N LYS A 40 14.07 8.12 -8.86
CA LYS A 40 14.95 9.29 -8.98
C LYS A 40 16.41 8.97 -8.62
N ASP A 41 16.64 7.90 -7.87
CA ASP A 41 17.99 7.47 -7.52
C ASP A 41 18.68 6.79 -8.71
N LYS A 42 19.70 7.46 -9.25
CA LYS A 42 20.46 6.98 -10.42
C LYS A 42 21.35 5.77 -10.13
N ASN A 43 21.61 5.46 -8.86
CA ASN A 43 22.42 4.33 -8.43
C ASN A 43 21.56 3.10 -8.11
N PHE A 44 20.25 3.28 -8.04
CA PHE A 44 19.33 2.25 -7.61
C PHE A 44 18.87 1.37 -8.78
N ASN A 45 19.28 0.10 -8.75
CA ASN A 45 18.98 -0.86 -9.80
C ASN A 45 17.64 -1.58 -9.57
N PHE A 46 16.59 -1.08 -10.24
CA PHE A 46 15.23 -1.66 -10.19
C PHE A 46 15.13 -3.12 -10.63
N ARG A 47 16.08 -3.65 -11.42
CA ARG A 47 16.00 -5.03 -11.93
C ARG A 47 16.08 -6.09 -10.82
N ARG A 48 16.57 -5.74 -9.62
CA ARG A 48 16.62 -6.65 -8.46
C ARG A 48 15.51 -6.44 -7.45
N LEU A 49 14.63 -5.46 -7.68
CA LEU A 49 13.63 -5.08 -6.69
C LEU A 49 12.39 -5.98 -6.79
N LYS A 50 12.29 -6.94 -5.86
CA LYS A 50 11.08 -7.75 -5.68
C LYS A 50 10.14 -7.05 -4.71
N ILE A 51 9.34 -6.13 -5.22
CA ILE A 51 8.33 -5.46 -4.40
C ILE A 51 7.02 -6.22 -4.47
N ALA A 52 6.54 -6.69 -3.32
CA ALA A 52 5.22 -7.26 -3.23
C ALA A 52 4.16 -6.16 -3.42
N LYS A 53 3.18 -6.40 -4.30
CA LYS A 53 2.03 -5.50 -4.45
C LYS A 53 1.25 -5.48 -3.13
N ILE A 54 1.04 -4.29 -2.59
CA ILE A 54 0.14 -4.08 -1.45
C ILE A 54 -1.29 -3.96 -2.01
N GLY A 55 -1.94 -5.12 -2.16
CA GLY A 55 -3.35 -5.27 -2.51
C GLY A 55 -4.26 -4.92 -1.34
#